data_AF-A0AA51Q871-F1
#
_entry.id   AF-A0AA51Q871-F1
#
_cell.length_a   1.000
_cell.length_b   1.000
_cell.length_c   1.000
_cell.angle_alpha   90.00
_cell.angle_beta   90.00
_cell.angle_gamma   90.00
#
_symmetry.space_group_name_H-M   'P 1'
#
loop_
_entity.id
_entity.type
_entity.pdbx_description
1 polymer ?
#
loop_
_entity_poly.entity_id
_entity_poly.type
_entity_poly.pdbx_seq_one_letter_code
_entity_poly.pdbx_strand_id
1 'polypeptide(L)' 'MGEPKHVKTVCGYCGTGCGLMVEVEDNRIVKIRGDKEAPVNRRKPA' A
#
# COMPACT_ATOMS: atom_id res chain seq x y z
N MET A 1 -17.76 -12.97 5.28
CA MET A 1 -16.50 -12.26 4.98
C MET A 1 -16.90 -11.10 4.08
N GLY A 2 -16.79 -9.87 4.59
CA GLY A 2 -17.17 -8.68 3.84
C GLY A 2 -16.32 -8.48 2.60
N GLU A 3 -16.76 -7.61 1.68
CA GLU A 3 -15.99 -7.27 0.49
C GLU A 3 -14.72 -6.46 0.89
N PRO A 4 -13.51 -6.90 0.49
CA PRO A 4 -12.28 -6.20 0.82
C PRO A 4 -12.17 -4.86 0.08
N LYS A 5 -12.04 -3.77 0.83
CA LYS A 5 -11.78 -2.43 0.27
C LYS A 5 -10.27 -2.20 0.13
N HIS A 6 -9.87 -1.69 -1.02
CA HIS A 6 -8.49 -1.28 -1.27
C HIS A 6 -8.33 0.22 -1.03
N VAL A 7 -7.36 0.59 -0.20
CA VAL A 7 -7.04 1.98 0.16
C VAL A 7 -5.57 2.26 -0.14
N LYS A 8 -5.30 3.35 -0.86
CA LYS A 8 -3.93 3.83 -1.09
C LYS A 8 -3.49 4.74 0.04
N THR A 9 -2.26 4.56 0.52
CA THR A 9 -1.65 5.40 1.55
C THR A 9 -0.13 5.50 1.37
N VAL A 10 0.56 6.23 2.24
CA VAL A 10 2.01 6.43 2.22
C VAL A 10 2.63 5.84 3.48
N CYS A 11 3.76 5.15 3.34
CA CYS A 11 4.55 4.63 4.44
C CYS A 11 5.35 5.76 5.12
N GLY A 12 5.03 6.01 6.40
CA GLY A 12 5.73 7.01 7.24
C GLY A 12 6.94 6.48 8.01
N TYR A 13 7.41 5.25 7.75
CA TYR A 13 8.41 4.59 8.61
C TYR A 13 9.80 5.26 8.57
N CYS A 14 10.35 5.46 7.37
CA CYS A 14 11.71 5.99 7.18
C CYS A 14 11.77 7.34 6.44
N GLY A 15 10.62 7.96 6.16
CA GLY A 15 10.52 9.23 5.44
C GLY A 15 10.71 9.16 3.92
N THR A 16 11.06 7.99 3.35
CA THR A 16 11.18 7.81 1.89
C THR A 16 9.86 7.98 1.15
N GLY A 17 8.72 7.76 1.83
CA GLY A 17 7.39 7.95 1.24
C GLY A 17 6.96 6.83 0.28
N CYS A 18 7.33 5.57 0.57
CA CYS A 18 6.88 4.41 -0.21
C CYS A 18 5.34 4.37 -0.27
N GLY A 19 4.78 4.15 -1.47
CA GLY A 19 3.33 4.00 -1.61
C GLY A 19 2.85 2.63 -1.12
N LEU A 20 1.71 2.58 -0.45
CA LEU A 20 1.11 1.36 0.07
C LEU A 20 -0.30 1.18 -0.48
N MET A 21 -0.65 -0.07 -0.73
CA MET A 21 -2.00 -0.54 -1.00
C MET A 21 -2.44 -1.42 0.17
N VAL A 22 -3.45 -0.96 0.90
CA VAL A 22 -3.96 -1.57 2.12
C VAL A 22 -5.32 -2.20 1.82
N GLU A 23 -5.49 -3.45 2.22
CA GLU A 23 -6.72 -4.22 2.10
C GLU A 23 -7.45 -4.18 3.45
N VAL A 24 -8.68 -3.67 3.46
CA VAL A 24 -9.50 -3.45 4.65
C VAL A 24 -10.78 -4.28 4.54
N GLU A 25 -11.00 -5.16 5.51
CA GLU A 25 -12.21 -5.98 5.66
C GLU A 25 -12.79 -5.74 7.05
N ASP A 26 -14.10 -5.51 7.16
CA ASP A 26 -14.79 -5.32 8.44
C ASP A 26 -14.10 -4.29 9.37
N ASN A 27 -13.69 -3.16 8.79
CA ASN A 27 -12.92 -2.08 9.45
C ASN A 27 -11.56 -2.50 10.05
N ARG A 28 -10.99 -3.63 9.60
CA ARG A 28 -9.68 -4.12 10.01
C ARG A 28 -8.76 -4.23 8.80
N ILE A 29 -7.49 -3.89 9.00
CA ILE A 29 -6.45 -4.10 7.99
C ILE A 29 -6.11 -5.58 7.99
N VAL A 30 -6.31 -6.24 6.86
CA VAL A 30 -6.01 -7.68 6.69
C VAL A 30 -4.77 -7.92 5.84
N LYS A 31 -4.38 -6.95 5.00
CA LYS A 31 -3.19 -7.07 4.16
C LYS A 31 -2.60 -5.72 3.79
N ILE A 32 -1.28 -5.68 3.63
CA ILE A 32 -0.53 -4.52 3.15
C ILE A 32 0.40 -4.97 2.02
N ARG A 33 0.41 -4.24 0.90
CA ARG A 33 1.33 -4.45 -0.23
C ARG A 33 1.89 -3.09 -0.68
N GLY A 34 3.03 -3.10 -1.37
CA GLY A 34 3.53 -1.88 -2.03
C GLY A 34 2.64 -1.49 -3.21
N ASP A 35 2.27 -0.21 -3.31
CA ASP A 35 1.60 0.32 -4.51
C ASP A 35 2.60 0.29 -5.68
N LYS A 36 2.34 -0.56 -6.69
CA LYS A 36 3.17 -0.67 -7.89
C LYS A 36 3.15 0.60 -8.74
N GLU A 37 2.14 1.43 -8.58
CA GLU A 37 2.02 2.69 -9.31
C GLU A 37 2.78 3.83 -8.64
N ALA A 38 3.17 3.69 -7.37
CA ALA A 38 3.87 4.75 -6.65
C ALA A 38 5.29 4.95 -7.21
N PRO A 39 5.73 6.20 -7.45
CA PRO A 39 7.02 6.49 -8.09
C PRO A 39 8.20 5.94 -7.28
N VAL A 40 8.12 6.01 -5.95
CA VAL A 40 9.15 5.50 -5.02
C VAL A 40 9.29 3.97 -5.11
N ASN A 41 8.19 3.26 -5.38
CA ASN A 41 8.18 1.80 -5.44
C ASN A 41 8.62 1.25 -6.81
N ARG A 42 8.56 2.08 -7.86
CA ARG A 42 8.98 1.72 -9.21
C ARG A 42 10.51 1.72 -9.28
N ARG A 43 11.11 0.54 -9.16
CA ARG A 43 12.52 0.35 -9.52
C ARG A 43 12.67 0.52 -11.03
N LYS A 44 13.62 1.35 -11.48
CA LYS A 44 14.06 1.30 -12.88
C LYS A 44 14.74 -0.05 -13.13
N PRO A 45 14.53 -0.69 -14.29
CA PRO A 45 15.39 -1.82 -14.66
C PRO A 45 16.84 -1.32 -14.67
N ALA A 46 17.73 -2.13 -14.10
CA ALA A 46 19.17 -1.97 -14.24
C ALA A 46 19.58 -2.20 -15.69
#